data_AF-A0A0N4YN29-F1
#
_entry.id   AF-A0A0N4YN29-F1
#
_cell.length_a   1.000
_cell.length_b   1.000
_cell.length_c   1.000
_cell.angle_alpha   90.00
_cell.angle_beta   90.00
_cell.angle_gamma   90.00
#
_symmetry.space_group_name_H-M   'P 1'
#
loop_
_entity.id
_entity.type
_entity.pdbx_description
1 polymer ?
#
loop_
_entity_poly.entity_id
_entity_poly.type
_entity_poly.pdbx_seq_one_letter_code
_entity_poly.pdbx_strand_id
1 'polypeptide(L)'
;MSGSISPASISRKLSTTKIVKQLAGISFRPDDVMDQGETARREGRYVFECSWEVANKVGGIYTVLRTKAPISTEELGDQYCMMGPYFEDRVRLEVEVLEPDNKLMKAALDNTRAQGFKVVYGRWLIDGYPKVVLFDIGSAAYKLDQWKKEMWSVTRVGVPWDDRESNDCIILGFMVATFLQKFAEATAFMKPLIVGHFHEWQAAAGLIMSRLWKLDISLVFTTHATLLGRHLCAGGVDLYNNITNAQYLLGRKPDILTPNGLNVVKFAALHEFQNLHANLDFDLDKTLYFFTAGRYEFTNKGGDFFIEALARLNYKLQNKFNTFQNKSNTLVERNRGGV
;
A
#
# COMPACT_ATOMS: atom_id res chain seq x y z
N MET A 1 -2.07 -13.20 34.52
CA MET A 1 -0.97 -12.23 34.70
C MET A 1 -0.81 -11.49 33.39
N SER A 2 -1.31 -10.26 33.32
CA SER A 2 -1.24 -9.41 32.13
C SER A 2 0.20 -8.96 31.91
N GLY A 3 0.87 -9.53 30.92
CA GLY A 3 2.14 -9.00 30.44
C GLY A 3 1.89 -7.60 29.86
N SER A 4 2.24 -6.56 30.60
CA SER A 4 2.28 -5.20 30.09
C SER A 4 3.35 -5.14 29.00
N ILE A 5 2.94 -5.22 27.74
CA ILE A 5 3.82 -4.92 26.61
C ILE A 5 4.09 -3.42 26.71
N SER A 6 5.36 -3.05 26.88
CA SER A 6 5.79 -1.65 26.86
C SER A 6 5.23 -0.97 25.60
N PRO A 7 4.68 0.26 25.69
CA PRO A 7 4.07 0.93 24.55
C PRO A 7 5.06 1.02 23.38
N ALA A 8 4.57 0.68 22.20
CA ALA A 8 5.35 0.78 20.97
C ALA A 8 5.78 2.24 20.75
N SER A 9 6.94 2.41 20.14
CA SER A 9 7.67 3.68 20.11
C SER A 9 8.09 4.02 18.68
N ILE A 10 7.68 5.18 18.16
CA ILE A 10 7.98 5.60 16.79
C ILE A 10 8.83 6.88 16.78
N SER A 11 9.72 6.98 15.79
CA SER A 11 10.49 8.20 15.56
C SER A 11 9.73 9.17 14.67
N ARG A 12 9.47 10.40 15.15
CA ARG A 12 8.76 11.46 14.40
C ARG A 12 9.41 11.87 13.07
N LYS A 13 10.74 11.67 12.92
CA LYS A 13 11.50 12.06 11.71
C LYS A 13 12.65 11.09 11.45
N LEU A 14 12.83 10.71 10.20
CA LEU A 14 13.98 9.92 9.74
C LEU A 14 15.18 10.83 9.44
N SER A 15 15.80 11.39 10.48
CA SER A 15 17.10 12.08 10.34
C SER A 15 18.25 11.09 10.24
N THR A 16 19.34 11.45 9.55
CA THR A 16 20.53 10.61 9.41
C THR A 16 21.02 10.04 10.74
N THR A 17 21.08 10.87 11.78
CA THR A 17 21.51 10.46 13.12
C THR A 17 20.59 9.40 13.73
N LYS A 18 19.27 9.53 13.55
CA LYS A 18 18.32 8.54 14.08
C LYS A 18 18.37 7.23 13.31
N ILE A 19 18.53 7.29 11.98
CA ILE A 19 18.71 6.11 11.13
C ILE A 19 19.96 5.33 11.56
N VAL A 20 21.10 6.02 11.70
CA VAL A 20 22.37 5.39 12.12
C VAL A 20 22.24 4.74 13.49
N LYS A 21 21.60 5.41 14.45
CA LYS A 21 21.37 4.85 15.79
C LYS A 21 20.47 3.60 15.75
N GLN A 22 19.40 3.64 14.97
CA GLN A 22 18.49 2.49 14.82
C GLN A 22 19.18 1.29 14.16
N LEU A 23 20.01 1.53 13.13
CA LEU A 23 20.82 0.49 12.49
C LEU A 23 21.89 -0.08 13.43
N ALA A 24 22.41 0.73 14.34
CA ALA A 24 23.37 0.31 15.37
C ALA A 24 22.72 -0.37 16.59
N GLY A 25 21.39 -0.54 16.61
CA GLY A 25 20.67 -1.11 17.76
C GLY A 25 20.63 -0.24 19.01
N ILE A 26 20.96 1.05 18.89
CA ILE A 26 21.00 1.99 20.01
C ILE A 26 19.58 2.51 20.27
N SER A 27 19.05 2.22 21.46
CA SER A 27 17.74 2.71 21.89
C SER A 27 17.74 4.24 22.05
N PHE A 28 16.64 4.87 21.64
CA PHE A 28 16.38 6.29 21.85
C PHE A 28 15.11 6.47 22.68
N ARG A 29 15.01 7.58 23.42
CA ARG A 29 13.76 7.96 24.06
C ARG A 29 12.73 8.21 22.95
N PRO A 30 11.56 7.55 22.98
CA PRO A 30 10.52 7.79 22.00
C PRO A 30 10.06 9.25 22.08
N ASP A 31 9.84 9.88 20.94
CA ASP A 31 9.28 11.25 20.91
C ASP A 31 7.75 11.23 21.14
N ASP A 32 7.11 10.07 20.97
CA ASP A 32 5.67 9.83 21.17
C ASP A 32 5.40 8.48 21.81
N VAL A 33 4.37 8.45 22.65
CA VAL A 33 3.77 7.23 23.21
C VAL A 33 2.61 6.84 22.30
N MET A 34 2.63 5.62 21.76
CA MET A 34 1.46 5.06 21.08
C MET A 34 0.49 4.54 22.14
N ASP A 35 -0.66 5.21 22.25
CA ASP A 35 -1.65 5.03 23.31
C ASP A 35 -2.95 4.38 22.82
N GLN A 36 -2.91 3.71 21.67
CA GLN A 36 -4.05 3.02 21.07
C GLN A 36 -5.28 3.92 20.91
N GLY A 37 -5.06 5.21 20.64
CA GLY A 37 -6.11 6.18 20.35
C GLY A 37 -6.76 6.81 21.57
N GLU A 38 -6.22 6.64 22.78
CA GLU A 38 -6.77 7.29 23.99
C GLU A 38 -6.78 8.82 23.84
N THR A 39 -5.64 9.40 23.47
CA THR A 39 -5.52 10.85 23.21
C THR A 39 -6.37 11.26 22.00
N ALA A 40 -6.42 10.43 20.94
CA ALA A 40 -7.22 10.70 19.76
C ALA A 40 -8.72 10.76 20.07
N ARG A 41 -9.22 9.87 20.94
CA ARG A 41 -10.62 9.86 21.39
C ARG A 41 -10.95 11.11 22.21
N ARG A 42 -10.08 11.51 23.14
CA ARG A 42 -10.26 12.71 23.97
C ARG A 42 -10.30 13.99 23.11
N GLU A 43 -9.49 14.04 22.07
CA GLU A 43 -9.40 15.17 21.14
C GLU A 43 -10.44 15.11 20.01
N GLY A 44 -11.28 14.07 19.98
CA GLY A 44 -12.30 13.89 18.94
C GLY A 44 -11.73 13.67 17.54
N ARG A 45 -10.52 13.11 17.42
CA ARG A 45 -9.85 12.80 16.16
C ARG A 45 -10.31 11.45 15.61
N TYR A 46 -10.65 11.40 14.32
CA TYR A 46 -11.03 10.18 13.61
C TYR A 46 -10.29 10.08 12.28
N VAL A 47 -9.90 8.86 11.90
CA VAL A 47 -9.25 8.60 10.61
C VAL A 47 -10.00 7.49 9.88
N PHE A 48 -10.45 7.82 8.66
CA PHE A 48 -11.07 6.91 7.73
C PHE A 48 -10.15 6.70 6.53
N GLU A 49 -9.69 5.47 6.32
CA GLU A 49 -8.78 5.12 5.22
C GLU A 49 -9.50 4.29 4.16
N CYS A 50 -9.68 4.86 2.97
CA CYS A 50 -10.46 4.30 1.89
C CYS A 50 -9.58 3.78 0.76
N SER A 51 -9.84 2.55 0.32
CA SER A 51 -9.22 1.96 -0.86
C SER A 51 -10.10 0.88 -1.45
N TRP A 52 -9.97 0.65 -2.76
CA TRP A 52 -10.58 -0.48 -3.46
C TRP A 52 -10.09 -1.85 -2.93
N GLU A 53 -8.88 -1.87 -2.35
CA GLU A 53 -8.22 -3.09 -1.90
C GLU A 53 -8.41 -3.40 -0.39
N VAL A 54 -9.24 -2.63 0.34
CA VAL A 54 -9.59 -2.97 1.74
C VAL A 54 -10.40 -4.26 1.75
N ALA A 55 -9.90 -5.29 2.46
CA ALA A 55 -10.48 -6.64 2.49
C ALA A 55 -10.72 -7.26 1.10
N ASN A 56 -9.98 -6.80 0.09
CA ASN A 56 -10.12 -7.23 -1.30
C ASN A 56 -8.75 -7.26 -1.99
N LYS A 57 -8.13 -8.44 -2.03
CA LYS A 57 -6.79 -8.59 -2.60
C LYS A 57 -6.82 -8.53 -4.13
N VAL A 58 -6.40 -7.40 -4.68
CA VAL A 58 -6.22 -7.19 -6.13
C VAL A 58 -4.74 -7.04 -6.50
N GLY A 59 -3.97 -6.28 -5.73
CA GLY A 59 -2.60 -5.92 -6.07
C GLY A 59 -1.74 -5.60 -4.85
N GLY A 60 -0.82 -4.65 -5.05
CA GLY A 60 0.17 -4.28 -4.04
C GLY A 60 -0.40 -3.42 -2.91
N ILE A 61 -1.51 -2.71 -3.15
CA ILE A 61 -2.09 -1.78 -2.17
C ILE A 61 -2.70 -2.57 -1.01
N TYR A 62 -3.31 -3.73 -1.27
CA TYR A 62 -3.73 -4.69 -0.25
C TYR A 62 -2.61 -4.99 0.73
N THR A 63 -1.40 -5.27 0.23
CA THR A 63 -0.24 -5.56 1.09
C THR A 63 0.14 -4.35 1.92
N VAL A 64 0.20 -3.15 1.31
CA VAL A 64 0.53 -1.90 2.02
C VAL A 64 -0.46 -1.68 3.18
N LEU A 65 -1.76 -1.68 2.88
CA LEU A 65 -2.83 -1.51 3.86
C LEU A 65 -2.74 -2.54 4.99
N ARG A 66 -2.62 -3.82 4.62
CA ARG A 66 -2.55 -4.93 5.57
C ARG A 66 -1.33 -4.86 6.48
N THR A 67 -0.15 -4.51 5.95
CA THR A 67 1.06 -4.40 6.77
C THR A 67 1.13 -3.13 7.61
N LYS A 68 0.38 -2.09 7.22
CA LYS A 68 0.27 -0.82 7.95
C LYS A 68 -0.82 -0.84 9.03
N ALA A 69 -1.80 -1.72 8.94
CA ALA A 69 -2.88 -1.80 9.91
C ALA A 69 -2.40 -1.91 11.38
N PRO A 70 -1.41 -2.75 11.75
CA PRO A 70 -0.94 -2.86 13.13
C PRO A 70 -0.51 -1.53 13.74
N ILE A 71 0.38 -0.81 13.04
CA ILE A 71 0.89 0.47 13.52
C ILE A 71 -0.21 1.54 13.55
N SER A 72 -1.16 1.48 12.62
CA SER A 72 -2.29 2.41 12.59
C SER A 72 -3.20 2.23 13.81
N THR A 73 -3.46 0.98 14.21
CA THR A 73 -4.26 0.66 15.40
C THR A 73 -3.49 0.83 16.70
N GLU A 74 -2.17 0.65 16.72
CA GLU A 74 -1.33 0.98 17.88
C GLU A 74 -1.36 2.49 18.19
N GLU A 75 -1.44 3.34 17.15
CA GLU A 75 -1.54 4.80 17.31
C GLU A 75 -2.99 5.25 17.61
N LEU A 76 -3.98 4.77 16.85
CA LEU A 76 -5.32 5.36 16.82
C LEU A 76 -6.41 4.44 17.39
N GLY A 77 -6.12 3.16 17.63
CA GLY A 77 -7.09 2.16 18.10
C GLY A 77 -8.43 2.24 17.39
N ASP A 78 -9.50 2.44 18.17
CA ASP A 78 -10.88 2.49 17.67
C ASP A 78 -11.26 3.78 16.92
N GLN A 79 -10.38 4.78 16.90
CA GLN A 79 -10.55 6.01 16.12
C GLN A 79 -10.13 5.83 14.65
N TYR A 80 -9.58 4.68 14.29
CA TYR A 80 -9.19 4.31 12.94
C TYR A 80 -10.17 3.30 12.33
N CYS A 81 -10.61 3.57 11.10
CA CYS A 81 -11.53 2.71 10.37
C CYS A 81 -11.19 2.68 8.88
N MET A 82 -11.20 1.50 8.27
CA MET A 82 -10.94 1.35 6.83
C MET A 82 -12.25 1.20 6.05
N MET A 83 -12.27 1.70 4.83
CA MET A 83 -13.47 1.72 3.97
C MET A 83 -13.17 1.11 2.61
N GLY A 84 -14.05 0.22 2.13
CA GLY A 84 -13.87 -0.43 0.84
C GLY A 84 -15.13 -1.07 0.27
N PRO A 85 -15.06 -1.62 -0.95
CA PRO A 85 -16.16 -2.35 -1.55
C PRO A 85 -16.44 -3.67 -0.83
N TYR A 86 -17.72 -4.06 -0.78
CA TYR A 86 -18.16 -5.34 -0.25
C TYR A 86 -18.09 -6.42 -1.34
N PHE A 87 -17.40 -7.52 -1.04
CA PHE A 87 -17.40 -8.73 -1.85
C PHE A 87 -17.67 -9.94 -0.96
N GLU A 88 -18.84 -10.58 -1.11
CA GLU A 88 -19.32 -11.68 -0.25
C GLU A 88 -18.25 -12.74 0.04
N ASP A 89 -17.62 -13.28 -1.01
CA ASP A 89 -16.63 -14.34 -0.90
C ASP A 89 -15.37 -13.90 -0.12
N ARG A 90 -15.01 -12.62 -0.19
CA ARG A 90 -13.84 -12.07 0.51
C ARG A 90 -14.17 -11.78 1.96
N VAL A 91 -15.33 -11.19 2.22
CA VAL A 91 -15.81 -10.87 3.56
C VAL A 91 -15.92 -12.12 4.41
N ARG A 92 -16.49 -13.21 3.88
CA ARG A 92 -16.60 -14.49 4.61
C ARG A 92 -15.26 -15.05 5.10
N LEU A 93 -14.17 -14.74 4.40
CA LEU A 93 -12.84 -15.28 4.70
C LEU A 93 -11.98 -14.31 5.53
N GLU A 94 -12.11 -13.02 5.28
CA GLU A 94 -11.21 -12.01 5.81
C GLU A 94 -11.85 -11.12 6.88
N VAL A 95 -13.17 -11.11 7.04
CA VAL A 95 -13.84 -10.11 7.90
C VAL A 95 -14.75 -10.78 8.91
N GLU A 96 -14.54 -10.42 10.17
CA GLU A 96 -15.50 -10.70 11.23
C GLU A 96 -16.60 -9.64 11.20
N VAL A 97 -17.80 -10.02 10.77
CA VAL A 97 -18.95 -9.12 10.72
C VAL A 97 -19.48 -8.91 12.13
N LEU A 98 -19.61 -7.65 12.53
CA LEU A 98 -19.98 -7.26 13.89
C LEU A 98 -21.04 -6.16 13.88
N GLU A 99 -21.67 -5.97 15.03
CA GLU A 99 -22.42 -4.75 15.29
C GLU A 99 -21.48 -3.64 15.79
N PRO A 100 -21.74 -2.36 15.43
CA PRO A 100 -20.94 -1.23 15.88
C PRO A 100 -20.98 -1.08 17.41
N ASP A 101 -19.78 -1.03 18.00
CA ASP A 101 -19.51 -0.81 19.42
C ASP A 101 -19.77 0.65 19.85
N ASN A 102 -19.64 1.59 18.91
CA ASN A 102 -19.83 3.02 19.13
C ASN A 102 -21.22 3.47 18.63
N LYS A 103 -21.98 4.17 19.49
CA LYS A 103 -23.27 4.80 19.14
C LYS A 103 -23.17 5.74 17.92
N LEU A 104 -22.06 6.46 17.79
CA LEU A 104 -21.83 7.39 16.67
C LEU A 104 -21.66 6.64 15.35
N MET A 105 -20.88 5.56 15.37
CA MET A 105 -20.72 4.66 14.22
C MET A 105 -22.05 4.02 13.85
N LYS A 106 -22.80 3.54 14.85
CA LYS A 106 -24.12 2.96 14.64
C LYS A 106 -25.08 3.94 13.97
N ALA A 107 -25.18 5.17 14.48
CA ALA A 107 -26.03 6.19 13.88
C ALA A 107 -25.64 6.50 12.42
N ALA A 108 -24.34 6.59 12.11
CA ALA A 108 -23.88 6.81 10.75
C ALA A 108 -24.23 5.65 9.81
N LEU A 109 -24.04 4.41 10.26
CA LEU A 109 -24.40 3.21 9.50
C LEU A 109 -25.91 3.11 9.28
N ASP A 110 -26.71 3.33 10.32
CA ASP A 110 -28.17 3.25 10.24
C ASP A 110 -28.75 4.35 9.33
N ASN A 111 -28.22 5.58 9.41
CA ASN A 111 -28.59 6.66 8.49
C ASN A 111 -28.18 6.38 7.03
N THR A 112 -27.06 5.68 6.83
CA THR A 112 -26.64 5.25 5.49
C THR A 112 -27.56 4.15 4.95
N ARG A 113 -27.92 3.17 5.79
CA ARG A 113 -28.86 2.10 5.48
C ARG A 113 -30.27 2.61 5.20
N ALA A 114 -30.72 3.64 5.92
CA ALA A 114 -32.00 4.30 5.69
C ALA A 114 -32.15 4.90 4.28
N GLN A 115 -31.04 5.16 3.58
CA GLN A 115 -31.04 5.60 2.17
C GLN A 115 -31.16 4.44 1.17
N GLY A 116 -31.35 3.21 1.65
CA GLY A 116 -31.46 2.00 0.84
C GLY A 116 -30.11 1.34 0.52
N PHE A 117 -29.02 1.78 1.13
CA PHE A 117 -27.68 1.24 0.88
C PHE A 117 -27.36 0.09 1.83
N LYS A 118 -26.80 -1.00 1.28
CA LYS A 118 -26.29 -2.11 2.09
C LYS A 118 -24.84 -1.84 2.48
N VAL A 119 -24.60 -1.78 3.79
CA VAL A 119 -23.30 -1.48 4.38
C VAL A 119 -23.03 -2.45 5.53
N VAL A 120 -21.86 -3.08 5.49
CA VAL A 120 -21.39 -4.06 6.47
C VAL A 120 -20.32 -3.43 7.34
N TYR A 121 -20.44 -3.62 8.65
CA TYR A 121 -19.43 -3.23 9.63
C TYR A 121 -18.78 -4.48 10.21
N GLY A 122 -17.49 -4.38 10.52
CA GLY A 122 -16.77 -5.51 11.08
C GLY A 122 -15.33 -5.17 11.43
N ARG A 123 -14.53 -6.22 11.62
CA ARG A 123 -13.10 -6.15 11.86
C ARG A 123 -12.37 -6.99 10.82
N TRP A 124 -11.29 -6.46 10.25
CA TRP A 124 -10.47 -7.22 9.30
C TRP A 124 -9.59 -8.20 10.09
N LEU A 125 -9.66 -9.49 9.75
CA LEU A 125 -8.91 -10.60 10.35
C LEU A 125 -7.44 -10.59 9.90
N ILE A 126 -6.73 -9.54 10.30
CA ILE A 126 -5.31 -9.33 10.06
C ILE A 126 -4.65 -8.78 11.33
N ASP A 127 -3.31 -8.78 11.37
CA ASP A 127 -2.56 -8.13 12.44
C ASP A 127 -3.03 -6.67 12.61
N GLY A 128 -3.29 -6.24 13.85
CA GLY A 128 -3.87 -4.93 14.18
C GLY A 128 -5.39 -4.93 14.34
N TYR A 129 -6.11 -5.89 13.75
CA TYR A 129 -7.57 -6.05 13.91
C TYR A 129 -8.36 -4.73 13.72
N PRO A 130 -8.16 -4.00 12.59
CA PRO A 130 -8.77 -2.69 12.37
C PRO A 130 -10.27 -2.80 12.09
N LYS A 131 -11.02 -1.74 12.44
CA LYS A 131 -12.44 -1.59 12.05
C LYS A 131 -12.56 -1.43 10.54
N VAL A 132 -13.57 -2.03 9.94
CA VAL A 132 -13.89 -1.88 8.52
C VAL A 132 -15.36 -1.56 8.30
N VAL A 133 -15.61 -0.71 7.30
CA VAL A 133 -16.95 -0.43 6.75
C VAL A 133 -16.90 -0.78 5.26
N LEU A 134 -17.70 -1.76 4.85
CA LEU A 134 -17.72 -2.29 3.50
C LEU A 134 -19.06 -2.01 2.81
N PHE A 135 -18.98 -1.47 1.59
CA PHE A 135 -20.12 -0.95 0.84
C PHE A 135 -20.51 -1.91 -0.29
N ASP A 136 -21.74 -2.44 -0.25
CA ASP A 136 -22.28 -3.22 -1.36
C ASP A 136 -22.72 -2.27 -2.48
N ILE A 137 -21.85 -2.12 -3.47
CA ILE A 137 -22.07 -1.28 -4.65
C ILE A 137 -23.32 -1.69 -5.44
N GLY A 138 -23.69 -2.98 -5.43
CA GLY A 138 -24.88 -3.48 -6.11
C GLY A 138 -26.16 -2.87 -5.52
N SER A 139 -26.17 -2.57 -4.21
CA SER A 139 -27.29 -1.93 -3.55
C SER A 139 -27.56 -0.49 -4.00
N ALA A 140 -26.58 0.17 -4.63
CA ALA A 140 -26.67 1.56 -5.06
C ALA A 140 -26.61 1.73 -6.60
N ALA A 141 -26.54 0.64 -7.36
CA ALA A 141 -26.41 0.67 -8.83
C ALA A 141 -27.52 1.48 -9.53
N TYR A 142 -28.74 1.50 -8.99
CA TYR A 142 -29.86 2.26 -9.53
C TYR A 142 -29.66 3.80 -9.49
N LYS A 143 -28.71 4.30 -8.68
CA LYS A 143 -28.35 5.73 -8.61
C LYS A 143 -27.23 6.14 -9.56
N LEU A 144 -26.61 5.20 -10.27
CA LEU A 144 -25.41 5.46 -11.06
C LEU A 144 -25.58 6.61 -12.06
N ASP A 145 -26.66 6.63 -12.83
CA ASP A 145 -26.90 7.68 -13.84
C ASP A 145 -27.05 9.06 -13.22
N GLN A 146 -27.74 9.14 -12.07
CA GLN A 146 -27.88 10.37 -11.30
C GLN A 146 -26.52 10.86 -10.82
N TRP A 147 -25.70 9.97 -10.26
CA TRP A 147 -24.39 10.30 -9.71
C TRP A 147 -23.36 10.66 -10.79
N LYS A 148 -23.39 9.99 -11.94
CA LYS A 148 -22.63 10.40 -13.12
C LYS A 148 -23.00 11.82 -13.56
N LYS A 149 -24.30 12.13 -13.62
CA LYS A 149 -24.78 13.45 -14.00
C LYS A 149 -24.35 14.53 -12.98
N GLU A 150 -24.45 14.24 -11.69
CA GLU A 150 -24.00 15.13 -10.62
C GLU A 150 -22.50 15.41 -10.73
N MET A 151 -21.68 14.36 -10.81
CA MET A 151 -20.23 14.49 -10.93
C MET A 151 -19.84 15.24 -12.21
N TRP A 152 -20.44 14.94 -13.36
CA TRP A 152 -20.21 15.63 -14.63
C TRP A 152 -20.55 17.12 -14.55
N SER A 153 -21.67 17.47 -13.91
CA SER A 153 -22.16 18.85 -13.86
C SER A 153 -21.16 19.82 -13.23
N VAL A 154 -20.32 19.32 -12.31
CA VAL A 154 -19.34 20.12 -11.57
C VAL A 154 -17.91 19.88 -12.07
N THR A 155 -17.52 18.62 -12.27
CA THR A 155 -16.12 18.27 -12.58
C THR A 155 -15.82 18.25 -14.07
N ARG A 156 -16.84 18.13 -14.92
CA ARG A 156 -16.70 17.86 -16.37
C ARG A 156 -15.91 16.57 -16.67
N VAL A 157 -15.87 15.62 -15.73
CA VAL A 157 -15.32 14.29 -15.92
C VAL A 157 -16.46 13.33 -16.27
N GLY A 158 -16.43 12.79 -17.48
CA GLY A 158 -17.42 11.82 -17.97
C GLY A 158 -16.91 10.39 -17.80
N VAL A 159 -17.83 9.45 -17.59
CA VAL A 159 -17.51 8.02 -17.50
C VAL A 159 -18.33 7.25 -18.54
N PRO A 160 -17.66 6.51 -19.47
CA PRO A 160 -18.33 5.66 -20.45
C PRO A 160 -19.32 4.69 -19.80
N TRP A 161 -20.33 4.26 -20.54
CA TRP A 161 -21.37 3.37 -20.00
C TRP A 161 -20.87 1.92 -19.84
N ASP A 162 -19.97 1.50 -20.72
CA ASP A 162 -19.37 0.16 -20.79
C ASP A 162 -18.19 -0.05 -19.83
N ASP A 163 -17.60 1.04 -19.32
CA ASP A 163 -16.52 0.99 -18.33
C ASP A 163 -17.05 0.64 -16.93
N ARG A 164 -17.10 -0.66 -16.64
CA ARG A 164 -17.56 -1.20 -15.36
C ARG A 164 -16.69 -0.76 -14.17
N GLU A 165 -15.36 -0.72 -14.33
CA GLU A 165 -14.47 -0.36 -13.22
C GLU A 165 -14.74 1.08 -12.78
N SER A 166 -14.80 2.02 -13.73
CA SER A 166 -15.10 3.41 -13.43
C SER A 166 -16.52 3.60 -12.88
N ASN A 167 -17.50 2.83 -13.38
CA ASN A 167 -18.87 2.84 -12.85
C ASN A 167 -18.91 2.43 -11.37
N ASP A 168 -18.25 1.33 -11.03
CA ASP A 168 -18.22 0.82 -9.67
C ASP A 168 -17.47 1.78 -8.73
N CYS A 169 -16.40 2.42 -9.21
CA CYS A 169 -15.65 3.43 -8.46
C CYS A 169 -16.51 4.67 -8.14
N ILE A 170 -17.37 5.11 -9.07
CA ILE A 170 -18.33 6.19 -8.81
C ILE A 170 -19.30 5.76 -7.70
N ILE A 171 -19.90 4.58 -7.80
CA ILE A 171 -20.88 4.09 -6.83
C ILE A 171 -20.23 4.02 -5.44
N LEU A 172 -19.06 3.39 -5.33
CA LEU A 172 -18.30 3.32 -4.08
C LEU A 172 -18.03 4.72 -3.53
N GLY A 173 -17.53 5.63 -4.36
CA GLY A 173 -17.21 6.99 -3.96
C GLY A 173 -18.40 7.75 -3.36
N PHE A 174 -19.56 7.70 -4.01
CA PHE A 174 -20.77 8.34 -3.52
C PHE A 174 -21.29 7.71 -2.21
N MET A 175 -21.24 6.38 -2.10
CA MET A 175 -21.60 5.69 -0.85
C MET A 175 -20.68 6.08 0.31
N VAL A 176 -19.36 6.13 0.05
CA VAL A 176 -18.35 6.56 1.03
C VAL A 176 -18.56 8.01 1.45
N ALA A 177 -18.74 8.93 0.48
CA ALA A 177 -18.99 10.34 0.78
C ALA A 177 -20.28 10.53 1.58
N THR A 178 -21.32 9.73 1.29
CA THR A 178 -22.58 9.75 2.03
C THR A 178 -22.38 9.29 3.46
N PHE A 179 -21.67 8.18 3.67
CA PHE A 179 -21.36 7.69 5.01
C PHE A 179 -20.54 8.71 5.81
N LEU A 180 -19.50 9.29 5.21
CA LEU A 180 -18.67 10.33 5.83
C LEU A 180 -19.51 11.57 6.22
N GLN A 181 -20.43 11.99 5.37
CA GLN A 181 -21.39 13.06 5.70
C GLN A 181 -22.23 12.67 6.91
N LYS A 182 -22.81 11.47 6.94
CA LYS A 182 -23.66 11.02 8.05
C LYS A 182 -22.88 10.85 9.35
N PHE A 183 -21.62 10.44 9.27
CA PHE A 183 -20.74 10.38 10.43
C PHE A 183 -20.41 11.78 10.96
N ALA A 184 -20.06 12.74 10.08
CA ALA A 184 -19.78 14.12 10.46
C ALA A 184 -21.03 14.80 11.08
N GLU A 185 -22.21 14.60 10.51
CA GLU A 185 -23.49 15.09 11.07
C GLU A 185 -23.75 14.48 12.45
N ALA A 186 -23.58 13.16 12.61
CA ALA A 186 -23.79 12.46 13.88
C ALA A 186 -22.80 12.89 14.98
N THR A 187 -21.63 13.42 14.60
CA THR A 187 -20.57 13.84 15.52
C THR A 187 -20.46 15.35 15.66
N ALA A 188 -21.31 16.15 14.99
CA ALA A 188 -21.20 17.61 14.96
C ALA A 188 -21.18 18.26 16.35
N PHE A 189 -21.87 17.68 17.33
CA PHE A 189 -21.94 18.21 18.71
C PHE A 189 -20.59 18.26 19.44
N MET A 190 -19.62 17.45 19.03
CA MET A 190 -18.28 17.37 19.64
C MET A 190 -17.21 18.13 18.86
N LYS A 191 -17.54 18.80 17.75
CA LYS A 191 -16.59 19.46 16.83
C LYS A 191 -15.44 18.50 16.44
N PRO A 192 -15.76 17.41 15.75
CA PRO A 192 -14.83 16.31 15.51
C PRO A 192 -13.74 16.74 14.51
N LEU A 193 -12.57 16.13 14.62
CA LEU A 193 -11.47 16.30 13.67
C LEU A 193 -11.37 15.03 12.82
N ILE A 194 -12.02 15.04 11.67
CA ILE A 194 -12.14 13.87 10.80
C ILE A 194 -11.14 13.97 9.64
N VAL A 195 -10.39 12.90 9.40
CA VAL A 195 -9.52 12.73 8.24
C VAL A 195 -10.05 11.61 7.35
N GLY A 196 -10.28 11.90 6.07
CA GLY A 196 -10.54 10.92 5.02
C GLY A 196 -9.29 10.74 4.14
N HIS A 197 -8.65 9.58 4.20
CA HIS A 197 -7.45 9.24 3.44
C HIS A 197 -7.78 8.25 2.33
N PHE A 198 -7.62 8.64 1.07
CA PHE A 198 -8.02 7.87 -0.09
C PHE A 198 -6.80 7.38 -0.88
N HIS A 199 -6.78 6.09 -1.22
CA HIS A 199 -5.72 5.46 -2.01
C HIS A 199 -6.17 5.16 -3.43
N GLU A 200 -5.36 5.62 -4.38
CA GLU A 200 -5.58 5.50 -5.83
C GLU A 200 -6.89 6.10 -6.37
N TRP A 201 -6.93 6.21 -7.70
CA TRP A 201 -8.05 6.81 -8.43
C TRP A 201 -9.38 6.08 -8.19
N GLN A 202 -9.36 4.76 -7.92
CA GLN A 202 -10.58 3.99 -7.66
C GLN A 202 -11.36 4.48 -6.43
N ALA A 203 -10.67 5.02 -5.41
CA ALA A 203 -11.30 5.61 -4.23
C ALA A 203 -11.55 7.13 -4.38
N ALA A 204 -11.03 7.77 -5.43
CA ALA A 204 -10.98 9.22 -5.55
C ALA A 204 -12.36 9.88 -5.72
N ALA A 205 -13.36 9.17 -6.25
CA ALA A 205 -14.71 9.70 -6.35
C ALA A 205 -15.27 10.11 -4.97
N GLY A 206 -14.98 9.34 -3.91
CA GLY A 206 -15.38 9.69 -2.55
C GLY A 206 -14.72 10.98 -2.06
N LEU A 207 -13.41 11.12 -2.31
CA LEU A 207 -12.67 12.35 -1.98
C LEU A 207 -13.25 13.58 -2.71
N ILE A 208 -13.49 13.45 -4.02
CA ILE A 208 -14.03 14.53 -4.85
C ILE A 208 -15.39 14.96 -4.30
N MET A 209 -16.30 14.02 -4.09
CA MET A 209 -17.64 14.33 -3.60
C MET A 209 -17.64 14.89 -2.18
N SER A 210 -16.81 14.37 -1.27
CA SER A 210 -16.64 14.96 0.07
C SER A 210 -16.21 16.43 0.00
N ARG A 211 -15.32 16.78 -0.94
CA ARG A 211 -14.92 18.18 -1.16
C ARG A 211 -16.03 19.01 -1.80
N LEU A 212 -16.73 18.48 -2.80
CA LEU A 212 -17.80 19.20 -3.51
C LEU A 212 -19.01 19.48 -2.61
N TRP A 213 -19.36 18.54 -1.74
CA TRP A 213 -20.41 18.69 -0.74
C TRP A 213 -20.00 19.54 0.47
N LYS A 214 -18.75 20.05 0.48
CA LYS A 214 -18.18 20.88 1.55
C LYS A 214 -18.33 20.22 2.93
N LEU A 215 -18.05 18.92 3.01
CA LEU A 215 -18.05 18.22 4.29
C LEU A 215 -16.93 18.77 5.17
N ASP A 216 -17.18 18.85 6.48
CA ASP A 216 -16.20 19.29 7.48
C ASP A 216 -15.21 18.16 7.80
N ILE A 217 -14.39 17.81 6.80
CA ILE A 217 -13.47 16.67 6.81
C ILE A 217 -12.17 17.08 6.11
N SER A 218 -11.03 16.74 6.73
CA SER A 218 -9.71 16.88 6.10
C SER A 218 -9.46 15.73 5.13
N LEU A 219 -9.03 16.01 3.90
CA LEU A 219 -8.90 15.01 2.84
C LEU A 219 -7.43 14.79 2.47
N VAL A 220 -7.01 13.53 2.41
CA VAL A 220 -5.68 13.10 1.99
C VAL A 220 -5.83 12.17 0.78
N PHE A 221 -5.00 12.37 -0.24
CA PHE A 221 -4.93 11.51 -1.41
C PHE A 221 -3.52 10.93 -1.56
N THR A 222 -3.43 9.61 -1.75
CA THR A 222 -2.17 8.93 -2.04
C THR A 222 -2.29 8.12 -3.32
N THR A 223 -1.45 8.44 -4.30
CA THR A 223 -1.23 7.59 -5.48
C THR A 223 0.04 6.78 -5.27
N HIS A 224 -0.05 5.48 -5.54
CA HIS A 224 1.05 4.52 -5.51
C HIS A 224 1.75 4.44 -6.87
N ALA A 225 1.03 4.73 -7.96
CA ALA A 225 1.59 4.92 -9.28
C ALA A 225 0.68 5.79 -10.16
N THR A 226 1.27 6.58 -11.05
CA THR A 226 0.50 7.36 -12.02
C THR A 226 0.01 6.49 -13.18
N LEU A 227 -1.27 6.60 -13.53
CA LEU A 227 -1.88 5.85 -14.65
C LEU A 227 -1.12 6.09 -15.97
N LEU A 228 -0.86 7.35 -16.32
CA LEU A 228 -0.14 7.71 -17.54
C LEU A 228 1.31 7.17 -17.54
N GLY A 229 2.01 7.28 -16.40
CA GLY A 229 3.37 6.74 -16.28
C GLY A 229 3.45 5.25 -16.56
N ARG A 230 2.48 4.45 -16.08
CA ARG A 230 2.42 3.00 -16.38
C ARG A 230 2.26 2.72 -17.88
N HIS A 231 1.37 3.44 -18.54
CA HIS A 231 1.12 3.27 -19.97
C HIS A 231 2.32 3.68 -20.83
N LEU A 232 2.96 4.81 -20.49
CA LEU A 232 4.12 5.31 -21.23
C LEU A 232 5.32 4.36 -21.11
N CYS A 233 5.62 3.87 -19.90
CA CYS A 233 6.70 2.90 -19.72
C CYS A 233 6.44 1.59 -20.47
N ALA A 234 5.21 1.06 -20.40
CA ALA A 234 4.85 -0.16 -21.14
C ALA A 234 4.91 0.03 -22.67
N GLY A 235 4.67 1.25 -23.16
CA GLY A 235 4.81 1.61 -24.57
C GLY A 235 6.24 1.81 -25.06
N GLY A 236 7.26 1.59 -24.22
CA GLY A 236 8.67 1.75 -24.58
C GLY A 236 9.12 3.22 -24.66
N VAL A 237 8.34 4.14 -24.12
CA VAL A 237 8.71 5.57 -24.07
C VAL A 237 9.79 5.76 -23.02
N ASP A 238 10.83 6.51 -23.38
CA ASP A 238 11.84 6.98 -22.43
C ASP A 238 11.23 8.03 -21.50
N LEU A 239 10.55 7.54 -20.45
CA LEU A 239 9.74 8.37 -19.59
C LEU A 239 10.59 9.40 -18.85
N TYR A 240 11.69 8.99 -18.24
CA TYR A 240 12.42 9.84 -17.29
C TYR A 240 13.28 10.92 -17.96
N ASN A 241 13.72 10.71 -19.20
CA ASN A 241 14.40 11.76 -19.96
C ASN A 241 13.42 12.80 -20.53
N ASN A 242 12.13 12.45 -20.67
CA ASN A 242 11.10 13.35 -21.21
C ASN A 242 10.18 13.94 -20.13
N ILE A 243 10.07 13.29 -18.96
CA ILE A 243 9.19 13.67 -17.85
C ILE A 243 9.94 13.39 -16.53
N THR A 244 10.39 14.46 -15.88
CA THR A 244 11.29 14.34 -14.71
C THR A 244 10.58 14.06 -13.38
N ASN A 245 9.25 14.23 -13.27
CA ASN A 245 8.54 14.04 -12.00
C ASN A 245 7.02 13.82 -12.15
N ALA A 246 6.38 13.18 -11.17
CA ALA A 246 4.93 12.99 -11.10
C ALA A 246 4.14 14.31 -11.13
N GLN A 247 4.76 15.41 -10.68
CA GLN A 247 4.21 16.77 -10.79
C GLN A 247 3.83 17.13 -12.24
N TYR A 248 4.58 16.67 -13.23
CA TYR A 248 4.30 16.96 -14.64
C TYR A 248 3.11 16.14 -15.17
N LEU A 249 2.81 15.00 -14.55
CA LEU A 249 1.68 14.14 -14.94
C LEU A 249 0.38 14.56 -14.26
N LEU A 250 0.44 14.99 -12.99
CA LEU A 250 -0.74 15.31 -12.18
C LEU A 250 -0.92 16.82 -11.90
N GLY A 251 -0.03 17.66 -12.40
CA GLY A 251 -0.08 19.13 -12.21
C GLY A 251 0.16 19.60 -10.76
N ARG A 252 0.52 18.70 -9.84
CA ARG A 252 0.74 19.01 -8.42
C ARG A 252 1.93 18.23 -7.86
N LYS A 253 2.79 18.93 -7.12
CA LYS A 253 3.87 18.31 -6.35
C LYS A 253 3.27 17.64 -5.09
N PRO A 254 3.72 16.43 -4.71
CA PRO A 254 3.29 15.82 -3.46
C PRO A 254 3.76 16.65 -2.25
N ASP A 255 2.87 16.87 -1.28
CA ASP A 255 3.18 17.58 -0.04
C ASP A 255 4.07 16.75 0.88
N ILE A 256 3.82 15.43 0.93
CA ILE A 256 4.54 14.44 1.73
C ILE A 256 4.81 13.20 0.88
N LEU A 257 6.00 12.62 1.03
CA LEU A 257 6.32 11.30 0.47
C LEU A 257 6.09 10.23 1.54
N THR A 258 5.21 9.26 1.25
CA THR A 258 4.87 8.16 2.14
C THR A 258 5.45 6.84 1.59
N PRO A 259 6.71 6.49 1.93
CA PRO A 259 7.32 5.26 1.44
C PRO A 259 6.61 4.03 2.03
N ASN A 260 6.52 2.95 1.24
CA ASN A 260 5.92 1.70 1.69
C ASN A 260 6.79 1.03 2.75
N GLY A 261 6.25 0.88 3.97
CA GLY A 261 6.85 0.09 5.04
C GLY A 261 6.53 -1.41 4.91
N LEU A 262 7.23 -2.23 5.69
CA LEU A 262 7.02 -3.67 5.79
C LEU A 262 7.13 -4.11 7.25
N ASN A 263 6.41 -5.16 7.62
CA ASN A 263 6.62 -5.82 8.91
C ASN A 263 7.83 -6.76 8.82
N VAL A 264 8.96 -6.31 9.36
CA VAL A 264 10.26 -7.01 9.28
C VAL A 264 10.25 -8.36 10.02
N VAL A 265 9.40 -8.52 11.05
CA VAL A 265 9.31 -9.77 11.83
C VAL A 265 8.90 -10.96 10.96
N LYS A 266 8.10 -10.74 9.90
CA LYS A 266 7.67 -11.81 8.97
C LYS A 266 8.80 -12.38 8.11
N PHE A 267 9.94 -11.69 8.03
CA PHE A 267 11.10 -12.10 7.24
C PHE A 267 12.31 -12.47 8.11
N ALA A 268 12.18 -12.39 9.44
CA ALA A 268 13.20 -12.80 10.39
C ALA A 268 13.20 -14.34 10.56
N ALA A 269 13.39 -15.06 9.46
CA ALA A 269 13.75 -16.47 9.49
C ALA A 269 15.29 -16.55 9.52
N LEU A 270 15.84 -16.50 10.72
CA LEU A 270 17.24 -16.88 10.97
C LEU A 270 17.31 -18.40 10.97
N HIS A 271 17.90 -18.95 9.91
CA HIS A 271 18.23 -20.36 9.71
C HIS A 271 17.06 -21.31 9.38
N GLU A 272 16.96 -21.66 8.09
CA GLU A 272 16.78 -23.03 7.56
C GLU A 272 16.33 -22.95 6.10
N PHE A 273 17.29 -22.97 5.17
CA PHE A 273 16.99 -23.32 3.77
C PHE A 273 18.23 -23.89 3.09
N GLN A 274 18.67 -25.06 3.53
CA GLN A 274 19.64 -25.88 2.81
C GLN A 274 19.18 -27.32 2.99
N ASN A 275 18.75 -27.97 1.90
CA ASN A 275 18.85 -29.43 1.69
C ASN A 275 18.10 -29.88 0.42
N LEU A 276 18.33 -29.27 -0.75
CA LEU A 276 17.62 -29.72 -1.97
C LEU A 276 18.39 -29.60 -3.29
N HIS A 277 19.72 -29.45 -3.32
CA HIS A 277 20.46 -29.25 -4.57
C HIS A 277 21.72 -30.15 -4.62
N ALA A 278 21.58 -31.39 -5.12
CA ALA A 278 22.71 -32.30 -5.33
C ALA A 278 22.55 -33.07 -6.65
N ASN A 279 23.19 -32.56 -7.71
CA ASN A 279 23.83 -33.31 -8.81
C ASN A 279 24.07 -32.36 -9.99
N LEU A 280 25.19 -31.63 -9.98
CA LEU A 280 25.66 -30.85 -11.13
C LEU A 280 27.20 -30.83 -11.17
N ASP A 281 27.77 -30.75 -12.38
CA ASP A 281 29.20 -30.88 -12.71
C ASP A 281 30.08 -29.67 -12.30
N PHE A 282 29.70 -28.91 -11.27
CA PHE A 282 30.43 -27.73 -10.81
C PHE A 282 30.41 -27.59 -9.28
N ASP A 283 31.46 -26.95 -8.75
CA ASP A 283 31.66 -26.76 -7.32
C ASP A 283 30.62 -25.78 -6.73
N LEU A 284 29.70 -26.32 -5.93
CA LEU A 284 28.65 -25.54 -5.27
C LEU A 284 29.21 -24.55 -4.24
N ASP A 285 30.35 -24.84 -3.62
CA ASP A 285 30.98 -23.93 -2.64
C ASP A 285 31.54 -22.67 -3.30
N LYS A 286 31.76 -22.71 -4.62
CA LYS A 286 32.21 -21.58 -5.44
C LYS A 286 31.11 -21.03 -6.36
N THR A 287 29.87 -21.48 -6.16
CA THR A 287 28.72 -21.04 -6.98
C THR A 287 27.91 -20.00 -6.24
N LEU A 288 27.63 -18.87 -6.91
CA LEU A 288 26.71 -17.85 -6.43
C LEU A 288 25.40 -17.93 -7.19
N TYR A 289 24.27 -17.90 -6.47
CA TYR A 289 22.94 -17.86 -7.06
C TYR A 289 22.48 -16.41 -7.22
N PHE A 290 22.30 -15.98 -8.47
CA PHE A 290 21.68 -14.70 -8.80
C PHE A 290 20.27 -14.95 -9.31
N PHE A 291 19.31 -14.15 -8.86
CA PHE A 291 17.92 -14.26 -9.30
C PHE A 291 17.30 -12.87 -9.48
N THR A 292 16.30 -12.79 -10.35
CA THR A 292 15.37 -11.67 -10.48
C THR A 292 13.95 -12.25 -10.45
N ALA A 293 13.01 -11.52 -9.86
CA ALA A 293 11.64 -11.99 -9.69
C ALA A 293 10.65 -10.83 -9.73
N GLY A 294 9.44 -11.11 -10.22
CA GLY A 294 8.34 -10.14 -10.27
C GLY A 294 7.29 -10.53 -11.31
N ARG A 295 6.33 -9.62 -11.53
CA ARG A 295 5.40 -9.73 -12.66
C ARG A 295 6.16 -9.75 -13.98
N TYR A 296 5.61 -10.42 -14.98
CA TYR A 296 6.26 -10.55 -16.27
C TYR A 296 6.11 -9.28 -17.12
N GLU A 297 6.92 -8.27 -16.79
CA GLU A 297 7.06 -7.02 -17.53
C GLU A 297 8.52 -6.89 -17.96
N PHE A 298 8.90 -7.55 -19.05
CA PHE A 298 10.31 -7.79 -19.42
C PHE A 298 11.18 -6.53 -19.39
N THR A 299 10.76 -5.46 -20.07
CA THR A 299 11.48 -4.17 -20.09
C THR A 299 11.37 -3.42 -18.77
N ASN A 300 10.17 -3.31 -18.18
CA ASN A 300 9.98 -2.56 -16.91
C ASN A 300 10.71 -3.19 -15.73
N LYS A 301 10.94 -4.51 -15.75
CA LYS A 301 11.72 -5.24 -14.75
C LYS A 301 13.20 -5.35 -15.09
N GLY A 302 13.62 -4.81 -16.23
CA GLY A 302 15.01 -4.88 -16.69
C GLY A 302 15.48 -6.30 -17.01
N GLY A 303 14.57 -7.19 -17.42
CA GLY A 303 14.90 -8.56 -17.81
C GLY A 303 15.80 -8.62 -19.04
N ASP A 304 15.59 -7.70 -19.98
CA ASP A 304 16.47 -7.43 -21.12
C ASP A 304 17.89 -7.09 -20.67
N PHE A 305 18.02 -6.11 -19.77
CA PHE A 305 19.30 -5.69 -19.25
C PHE A 305 19.97 -6.77 -18.41
N PHE A 306 19.20 -7.50 -17.61
CA PHE A 306 19.70 -8.57 -16.74
C PHE A 306 20.36 -9.69 -17.55
N ILE A 307 19.71 -10.17 -18.62
CA ILE A 307 20.26 -11.24 -19.47
C ILE A 307 21.51 -10.75 -20.22
N GLU A 308 21.49 -9.54 -20.78
CA GLU A 308 22.65 -8.95 -21.46
C GLU A 308 23.84 -8.77 -20.51
N ALA A 309 23.58 -8.33 -19.27
CA ALA A 309 24.61 -8.21 -18.24
C ALA A 309 25.21 -9.58 -17.86
N LEU A 310 24.38 -10.63 -17.77
CA LEU A 310 24.84 -12.00 -17.52
C LEU A 310 25.69 -12.55 -18.67
N ALA A 311 25.32 -12.28 -19.92
CA ALA A 311 26.12 -12.68 -21.09
C ALA A 311 27.53 -12.04 -21.05
N ARG A 312 27.60 -10.74 -20.73
CA ARG A 312 28.87 -10.02 -20.55
C ARG A 312 29.67 -10.53 -19.35
N LEU A 313 28.99 -10.87 -18.25
CA LEU A 313 29.63 -11.47 -17.09
C LEU A 313 30.26 -12.83 -17.45
N ASN A 314 29.53 -13.68 -18.16
CA ASN A 314 30.02 -14.97 -18.64
C ASN A 314 31.31 -14.81 -19.48
N TYR A 315 31.30 -13.91 -20.47
CA TYR A 315 32.48 -13.61 -21.28
C TYR A 315 33.69 -13.16 -20.44
N LYS A 316 33.46 -12.27 -19.46
CA LYS A 316 34.53 -11.80 -18.56
C LYS A 316 35.09 -12.92 -17.67
N LEU A 317 34.23 -13.81 -17.16
CA LEU A 317 34.64 -14.93 -16.32
C LEU A 317 35.48 -15.93 -17.11
N GLN A 318 35.06 -16.28 -18.33
CA GLN A 318 35.81 -17.17 -19.23
C GLN A 318 37.17 -16.57 -19.60
N ASN A 319 37.22 -15.27 -19.96
CA ASN A 319 38.49 -14.60 -20.28
C ASN A 319 39.45 -14.54 -19.09
N LYS A 320 38.95 -14.24 -17.89
CA LYS A 320 39.78 -14.29 -16.68
C LYS A 320 40.32 -15.70 -16.46
N PHE A 321 39.47 -16.72 -16.56
CA PHE A 321 39.88 -18.12 -16.41
C PHE A 321 41.00 -18.51 -17.38
N ASN A 322 40.85 -18.16 -18.66
CA ASN A 322 41.87 -18.40 -19.69
C ASN A 322 43.18 -17.63 -19.41
N THR A 323 43.09 -16.40 -18.89
CA THR A 323 44.27 -15.61 -18.52
C THR A 323 45.00 -16.21 -17.31
N PHE A 324 44.25 -16.73 -16.32
CA PHE A 324 44.83 -17.43 -15.17
C PHE A 324 45.52 -18.74 -15.58
N GLN A 325 44.86 -19.56 -16.42
CA GLN A 325 45.45 -20.79 -16.97
C GLN A 325 46.77 -20.50 -17.72
N ASN A 326 46.79 -19.48 -18.58
CA ASN A 326 47.99 -19.11 -19.34
C ASN A 326 49.14 -18.61 -18.45
N LYS A 327 48.85 -17.85 -17.38
CA LYS A 327 49.85 -17.41 -16.39
C LYS A 327 50.41 -18.57 -15.56
N SER A 328 49.55 -19.53 -15.18
CA SER A 328 49.97 -20.74 -14.47
C SER A 328 50.88 -21.61 -15.34
N ASN A 329 50.55 -21.80 -16.62
CA ASN A 329 51.38 -22.58 -17.55
C ASN A 329 52.74 -21.92 -17.82
N THR A 330 52.80 -20.59 -17.96
CA THR A 330 54.07 -19.86 -18.14
C THR A 330 54.95 -19.87 -16.88
N LEU A 331 54.37 -19.91 -15.68
CA LEU A 331 55.12 -20.11 -14.43
C LEU A 331 55.69 -21.53 -14.31
N VAL A 332 54.95 -22.54 -14.75
CA VAL A 332 55.42 -23.95 -14.78
C VAL A 332 56.54 -24.13 -15.80
N GLU A 333 56.47 -23.50 -16.98
CA GLU A 333 57.53 -23.55 -17.98
C GLU A 333 58.80 -22.81 -17.53
N ARG A 334 58.68 -21.67 -16.85
CA ARG A 334 59.84 -20.96 -16.27
C ARG A 334 60.56 -21.77 -15.20
N ASN A 335 59.82 -22.54 -14.39
CA ASN A 335 60.43 -23.42 -13.38
C ASN A 335 61.04 -24.70 -13.97
N ARG A 336 60.72 -25.06 -15.22
CA ARG A 336 61.33 -26.19 -15.95
C ARG A 336 62.53 -25.81 -16.80
N GLY A 337 62.68 -24.53 -17.16
CA GLY A 337 63.81 -24.01 -17.93
C GLY A 337 64.99 -23.48 -17.09
N GLY A 338 64.95 -23.64 -15.77
CA GLY A 338 66.01 -23.26 -14.84
C GLY A 338 66.61 -24.47 -14.13
N VAL A 339 67.17 -25.41 -14.90
CA VAL A 339 68.09 -26.47 -14.44
C VAL A 339 69.35 -26.39 -15.27
#